data_AF-A0AA50YLU8-F1
#
_entry.id   AF-A0AA50YLU8-F1
#
_cell.length_a   1.000
_cell.length_b   1.000
_cell.length_c   1.000
_cell.angle_alpha   90.00
_cell.angle_beta   90.00
_cell.angle_gamma   90.00
#
_symmetry.space_group_name_H-M   'P 1'
#
loop_
_entity.id
_entity.type
_entity.pdbx_description
1 polymer ?
#
loop_
_entity_poly.entity_id
_entity_poly.type
_entity_poly.pdbx_seq_one_letter_code
_entity_poly.pdbx_strand_id
1 'polypeptide(L)'
;PTDQTRDPYYWELEKMWRNLDEEERQQYAKKPCPEPLPSKFSPEYKFGVINEQLNELTQNYLKNRKEHLFNKYTEKEKFAEIINAKYLASMAPPGEPVGLLAAQSIGEPSTQMTLNTFHFAGRGDMNVTLGIPRLREILMTASAKLKTPSMDIPFRNDIPDLNKKAERLRQKMNRVTVSDVLEKIEVQCEIATNPNRQLKTVMKFSFLPHSQYKTQYAVKPAQIMKHMQKQFFTEMFSVIRKQA
;
A
#
# COMPACT_ATOMS: atom_id res chain seq x y z
N PRO A 1 -35.13 23.88 -10.15
CA PRO A 1 -34.56 22.65 -9.53
C PRO A 1 -34.76 21.45 -10.46
N THR A 2 -33.71 21.09 -11.21
CA THR A 2 -33.75 20.10 -12.30
C THR A 2 -33.09 18.76 -11.95
N ASP A 3 -32.72 18.53 -10.69
CA ASP A 3 -32.07 17.28 -10.26
C ASP A 3 -32.76 16.71 -9.01
N GLN A 4 -33.46 15.59 -9.16
CA GLN A 4 -34.22 14.90 -8.10
C GLN A 4 -33.38 13.86 -7.32
N THR A 5 -32.08 13.73 -7.64
CA THR A 5 -31.20 12.72 -7.02
C THR A 5 -30.66 13.12 -5.64
N ARG A 6 -30.86 14.37 -5.23
CA ARG A 6 -30.32 14.92 -3.97
C ARG A 6 -31.41 15.09 -2.93
N ASP A 7 -31.03 14.87 -1.68
CA ASP A 7 -31.89 15.01 -0.50
C ASP A 7 -32.60 16.39 -0.50
N PRO A 8 -33.91 16.47 -0.21
CA PRO A 8 -34.65 17.74 -0.11
C PRO A 8 -33.95 18.80 0.75
N TYR A 9 -33.26 18.40 1.83
CA TYR A 9 -32.52 19.31 2.71
C TYR A 9 -31.34 20.01 2.02
N TYR A 10 -30.78 19.39 0.97
CA TYR A 10 -29.67 19.97 0.21
C TYR A 10 -30.06 21.32 -0.41
N TRP A 11 -31.27 21.41 -0.97
CA TRP A 11 -31.74 22.62 -1.64
C TRP A 11 -32.06 23.75 -0.66
N GLU A 12 -32.48 23.42 0.57
CA GLU A 12 -32.64 24.40 1.65
C GLU A 12 -31.29 24.93 2.11
N LEU A 13 -30.31 24.04 2.33
CA LEU A 13 -28.94 24.43 2.71
C LEU A 13 -28.26 25.25 1.63
N GLU A 14 -28.47 24.93 0.34
CA GLU A 14 -27.90 25.72 -0.76
C GLU A 14 -28.53 27.12 -0.83
N LYS A 15 -29.84 27.23 -0.61
CA LYS A 15 -30.51 28.54 -0.52
C LYS A 15 -30.00 29.34 0.67
N MET A 16 -29.85 28.70 1.83
CA MET A 16 -29.27 29.34 3.02
C MET A 16 -27.85 29.84 2.71
N TRP A 17 -27.00 29.00 2.11
CA TRP A 17 -25.64 29.35 1.69
C TRP A 17 -25.58 30.54 0.72
N ARG A 18 -26.48 30.56 -0.27
CA ARG A 18 -26.58 31.64 -1.26
C ARG A 18 -27.11 32.95 -0.67
N ASN A 19 -27.88 32.89 0.41
CA ASN A 19 -28.44 34.05 1.11
C ASN A 19 -27.54 34.59 2.23
N LEU A 20 -26.55 33.82 2.70
CA LEU A 20 -25.54 34.28 3.67
C LEU A 20 -24.66 35.37 3.05
N ASP A 21 -24.35 36.40 3.84
CA ASP A 21 -23.43 37.47 3.46
C ASP A 21 -21.97 36.96 3.36
N GLU A 22 -21.12 37.69 2.62
CA GLU A 22 -19.73 37.28 2.36
C GLU A 22 -18.93 37.11 3.66
N GLU A 23 -19.21 37.92 4.69
CA GLU A 23 -18.60 37.83 6.02
C GLU A 23 -19.04 36.57 6.79
N GLU A 24 -20.30 36.17 6.64
CA GLU A 24 -20.85 34.97 7.30
C GLU A 24 -20.37 33.70 6.60
N ARG A 25 -20.26 33.72 5.25
CA ARG A 25 -19.64 32.63 4.48
C ARG A 25 -18.19 32.37 4.88
N GLN A 26 -17.44 33.41 5.20
CA GLN A 26 -16.05 33.28 5.67
C GLN A 26 -15.95 32.57 7.02
N GLN A 27 -17.00 32.56 7.85
CA GLN A 27 -17.01 31.80 9.11
C GLN A 27 -17.09 30.29 8.88
N TYR A 28 -17.73 29.88 7.78
CA TYR A 28 -17.84 28.48 7.35
C TYR A 28 -16.71 28.05 6.39
N ALA A 29 -15.92 29.00 5.89
CA ALA A 29 -14.69 28.69 5.19
C ALA A 29 -13.77 27.94 6.15
N LYS A 30 -13.26 26.77 5.73
CA LYS A 30 -12.28 26.03 6.51
C LYS A 30 -11.08 26.94 6.78
N LYS A 31 -10.92 27.36 8.04
CA LYS A 31 -9.68 28.02 8.46
C LYS A 31 -8.53 27.03 8.25
N PRO A 32 -7.47 27.41 7.52
CA PRO A 32 -6.33 26.54 7.34
C PRO A 32 -5.73 26.21 8.70
N CYS A 33 -5.28 24.97 8.88
CA CYS A 33 -4.52 24.58 10.07
C CYS A 33 -3.36 25.58 10.23
N PRO A 34 -3.17 26.20 11.40
CA PRO A 34 -2.06 27.13 11.59
C PRO A 34 -0.74 26.40 11.33
N GLU A 35 0.21 27.10 10.70
CA GLU A 35 1.52 26.52 10.44
C GLU A 35 2.27 26.25 11.76
N PRO A 36 3.13 25.22 11.80
CA PRO A 36 3.97 24.93 12.96
C PRO A 36 4.86 26.10 13.35
N LEU A 37 5.15 26.26 14.64
CA LEU A 37 6.00 27.34 15.17
C LEU A 37 7.39 27.41 14.52
N PRO A 38 8.12 26.29 14.30
CA PRO A 38 9.43 26.33 13.65
C PRO A 38 9.39 26.81 12.19
N SER A 39 8.23 26.80 11.54
CA SER A 39 8.07 27.32 10.18
C SER A 39 8.04 28.85 10.16
N LYS A 40 7.54 29.48 11.22
CA LYS A 40 7.41 30.95 11.31
C LYS A 40 8.58 31.60 12.02
N PHE A 41 9.19 30.89 12.96
CA PHE A 41 10.23 31.41 13.82
C PHE A 41 11.39 30.44 13.86
N SER A 42 12.61 30.96 13.73
CA SER A 42 13.80 30.15 13.95
C SER A 42 13.96 29.90 15.46
N PRO A 43 14.13 28.63 15.88
CA PRO A 43 14.42 28.30 17.26
C PRO A 43 15.66 28.99 17.82
N GLU A 44 16.67 29.25 16.97
CA GLU A 44 17.93 29.89 17.38
C GLU A 44 17.72 31.29 17.96
N TYR A 45 16.73 32.03 17.46
CA TYR A 45 16.50 33.43 17.84
C TYR A 45 15.30 33.61 18.77
N LYS A 46 14.39 32.63 18.81
CA LYS A 46 13.17 32.71 19.63
C LYS A 46 13.07 31.53 20.58
N PHE A 47 13.26 31.83 21.85
CA PHE A 47 13.09 30.85 22.92
C PHE A 47 11.64 30.34 22.97
N GLY A 48 11.49 29.03 23.21
CA GLY A 48 10.18 28.36 23.27
C GLY A 48 9.63 27.90 21.92
N VAL A 49 10.34 28.13 20.81
CA VAL A 49 10.01 27.53 19.53
C VAL A 49 10.54 26.10 19.49
N ILE A 50 9.62 25.14 19.58
CA ILE A 50 9.90 23.71 19.53
C ILE A 50 9.00 23.02 18.50
N ASN A 51 9.37 21.82 18.06
CA ASN A 51 8.52 21.01 17.21
C ASN A 51 7.32 20.45 17.99
N GLU A 52 6.21 20.25 17.28
CA GLU A 52 4.94 19.81 17.88
C GLU A 52 5.06 18.44 18.57
N GLN A 53 5.87 17.54 18.02
CA GLN A 53 6.12 16.23 18.63
C GLN A 53 6.80 16.35 20.00
N LEU A 54 7.83 17.18 20.14
CA LEU A 54 8.49 17.38 21.43
C LEU A 54 7.56 18.09 22.41
N ASN A 55 6.78 19.06 21.93
CA ASN A 55 5.77 19.72 22.75
C ASN A 55 4.75 18.71 23.28
N GLU A 56 4.22 17.85 22.41
CA GLU A 56 3.27 16.80 22.79
C GLU A 56 3.87 15.83 23.81
N LEU A 57 5.10 15.36 23.59
CA LEU A 57 5.81 14.51 24.54
C LEU A 57 6.00 15.20 25.90
N THR A 58 6.38 16.48 25.90
CA THR A 58 6.58 17.26 27.12
C THR A 58 5.27 17.45 27.87
N GLN A 59 4.19 17.77 27.17
CA GLN A 59 2.86 17.93 27.78
C GLN A 59 2.31 16.62 28.32
N ASN A 60 2.46 15.52 27.57
CA ASN A 60 2.06 14.19 28.02
C ASN A 60 2.84 13.77 29.27
N TYR A 61 4.15 14.05 29.30
CA TYR A 61 4.97 13.84 30.48
C TYR A 61 4.50 14.67 31.68
N LEU A 62 4.24 15.96 31.49
CA LEU A 62 3.76 16.86 32.56
C LEU A 62 2.38 16.47 33.10
N LYS A 63 1.48 15.98 32.24
CA LYS A 63 0.15 15.49 32.63
C LYS A 63 0.19 14.20 33.43
N ASN A 64 1.05 13.26 33.04
CA ASN A 64 1.13 11.92 33.64
C ASN A 64 2.00 11.88 34.90
N ARG A 65 2.67 12.98 35.25
CA ARG A 65 3.59 13.03 36.39
C ARG A 65 2.83 13.19 37.72
N LYS A 66 3.20 12.39 38.72
CA LYS A 66 2.63 12.46 40.07
C LYS A 66 3.02 13.76 40.79
N GLU A 67 2.07 14.40 41.48
CA GLU A 67 2.23 15.74 42.05
C GLU A 67 3.36 15.87 43.09
N HIS A 68 3.65 14.82 43.86
CA HIS A 68 4.72 14.82 44.87
C HIS A 68 6.14 14.90 44.28
N LEU A 69 6.30 14.74 42.96
CA LEU A 69 7.59 14.89 42.28
C LEU A 69 7.88 16.34 41.87
N PHE A 70 6.94 17.27 42.07
CA PHE A 70 7.19 18.71 41.89
C PHE A 70 7.83 19.26 43.16
N ASN A 71 9.16 19.40 43.14
CA ASN A 71 9.91 20.12 44.17
C ASN A 71 10.34 21.51 43.65
N LYS A 72 10.98 22.32 44.50
CA LYS A 72 11.46 23.68 44.20
C LYS A 72 12.30 23.80 42.89
N TYR A 73 12.94 22.72 42.46
CA TYR A 73 13.79 22.65 41.27
C TYR A 73 13.12 21.99 40.06
N THR A 74 11.92 21.42 40.23
CA THR A 74 11.24 20.64 39.19
C THR A 74 9.81 21.09 38.93
N GLU A 75 9.48 22.33 39.26
CA GLU A 75 8.22 22.99 38.89
C GLU A 75 7.95 22.83 37.38
N LYS A 76 6.67 22.78 37.00
CA LYS A 76 6.23 22.53 35.62
C LYS A 76 6.84 23.52 34.62
N GLU A 77 6.85 24.79 35.00
CA GLU A 77 7.36 25.89 34.16
C GLU A 77 8.87 25.79 33.96
N LYS A 78 9.63 25.68 35.07
CA LYS A 78 11.09 25.47 35.02
C LYS A 78 11.48 24.22 34.23
N PHE A 79 10.71 23.14 34.35
CA PHE A 79 10.96 21.93 33.57
C PHE A 79 10.77 22.19 32.07
N ALA A 80 9.69 22.85 31.67
CA ALA A 80 9.45 23.20 30.27
C ALA A 80 10.56 24.12 29.73
N GLU A 81 11.01 25.10 30.52
CA GLU A 81 12.14 25.97 30.18
C GLU A 81 13.44 25.18 29.97
N ILE A 82 13.76 24.23 30.85
CA ILE A 82 14.94 23.37 30.72
C ILE A 82 14.86 22.51 29.46
N ILE A 83 13.69 21.96 29.13
CA ILE A 83 13.49 21.19 27.90
C ILE A 83 13.70 22.07 26.66
N ASN A 84 13.16 23.29 26.67
CA ASN A 84 13.37 24.25 25.58
C ASN A 84 14.85 24.64 25.45
N ALA A 85 15.56 24.87 26.55
CA ALA A 85 17.00 25.13 26.54
C ALA A 85 17.79 23.94 26.00
N LYS A 86 17.42 22.71 26.38
CA LYS A 86 18.04 21.48 25.88
C LYS A 86 17.78 21.29 24.39
N TYR A 87 16.59 21.62 23.90
CA TYR A 87 16.25 21.56 22.49
C TYR A 87 17.20 22.45 21.67
N LEU A 88 17.38 23.70 22.10
CA LEU A 88 18.32 24.64 21.46
C LEU A 88 19.77 24.10 21.45
N ALA A 89 20.22 23.54 22.57
CA ALA A 89 21.56 22.97 22.67
C ALA A 89 21.75 21.68 21.84
N SER A 90 20.67 21.03 21.42
CA SER A 90 20.71 19.77 20.65
C SER A 90 20.53 19.98 19.15
N MET A 91 20.47 21.23 18.69
CA MET A 91 20.35 21.54 17.26
C MET A 91 21.65 21.24 16.52
N ALA A 92 21.51 20.81 15.27
CA ALA A 92 22.64 20.61 14.38
C ALA A 92 23.32 21.96 14.09
N PRO A 93 24.64 22.08 14.25
CA PRO A 93 25.35 23.32 13.96
C PRO A 93 25.29 23.67 12.46
N PRO A 94 25.21 24.97 12.11
CA PRO A 94 25.32 25.41 10.73
C PRO A 94 26.64 24.94 10.08
N GLY A 95 26.55 24.42 8.85
CA GLY A 95 27.72 23.93 8.11
C GLY A 95 28.05 22.45 8.34
N GLU A 96 27.28 21.73 9.15
CA GLU A 96 27.43 20.27 9.29
C GLU A 96 27.17 19.56 7.94
N PRO A 97 28.07 18.65 7.50
CA PRO A 97 27.94 17.95 6.21
C PRO A 97 26.88 16.83 6.26
N VAL A 98 25.62 17.20 6.52
CA VAL A 98 24.49 16.26 6.71
C VAL A 98 24.27 15.33 5.51
N GLY A 99 24.60 15.77 4.29
CA GLY A 99 24.51 14.95 3.08
C GLY A 99 25.50 13.78 3.09
N LEU A 100 26.75 14.02 3.52
CA LEU A 100 27.77 12.98 3.61
C LEU A 100 27.46 12.02 4.77
N LEU A 101 27.05 12.56 5.92
CA LEU A 101 26.65 11.78 7.09
C LEU A 101 25.45 10.87 6.77
N ALA A 102 24.43 11.39 6.07
CA ALA A 102 23.28 10.60 5.63
C ALA A 102 23.69 9.48 4.67
N ALA A 103 24.57 9.77 3.71
CA ALA A 103 25.06 8.77 2.77
C ALA A 103 25.83 7.64 3.47
N GLN A 104 26.70 7.97 4.44
CA GLN A 104 27.43 6.99 5.24
C GLN A 104 26.48 6.17 6.14
N SER A 105 25.51 6.83 6.77
CA SER A 105 24.51 6.20 7.66
C SER A 105 23.64 5.17 6.94
N ILE A 106 23.48 5.28 5.62
CA ILE A 106 22.80 4.25 4.81
C ILE A 106 23.83 3.25 4.27
N GLY A 107 24.94 3.73 3.72
CA GLY A 107 25.92 2.91 3.02
C GLY A 107 26.63 1.89 3.89
N GLU A 108 27.12 2.30 5.07
CA GLU A 108 27.85 1.43 5.99
C GLU A 108 26.99 0.25 6.49
N PRO A 109 25.81 0.44 7.09
CA PRO A 109 24.98 -0.67 7.55
C PRO A 109 24.44 -1.52 6.39
N SER A 110 24.29 -0.96 5.18
CA SER A 110 23.86 -1.73 4.00
C SER A 110 24.81 -2.87 3.67
N THR A 111 26.11 -2.70 3.94
CA THR A 111 27.09 -3.77 3.75
C THR A 111 26.81 -4.97 4.68
N GLN A 112 26.40 -4.70 5.93
CA GLN A 112 26.03 -5.71 6.92
C GLN A 112 24.73 -6.45 6.56
N MET A 113 23.79 -5.77 5.89
CA MET A 113 22.52 -6.39 5.48
C MET A 113 22.70 -7.53 4.48
N THR A 114 23.81 -7.54 3.72
CA THR A 114 24.09 -8.57 2.70
C THR A 114 24.16 -9.98 3.29
N LEU A 115 24.74 -10.13 4.50
CA LEU A 115 24.88 -11.42 5.17
C LEU A 115 23.59 -11.81 5.95
N ASN A 116 22.86 -10.84 6.49
CA ASN A 116 21.64 -11.09 7.28
C ASN A 116 20.40 -11.49 6.45
N THR A 117 20.45 -11.34 5.13
CA THR A 117 19.29 -11.63 4.25
C THR A 117 19.01 -13.14 4.15
N PHE A 118 20.00 -14.01 4.36
CA PHE A 118 19.84 -15.47 4.26
C PHE A 118 19.05 -16.08 5.43
N HIS A 119 19.10 -15.51 6.63
CA HIS A 119 18.35 -16.02 7.79
C HIS A 119 16.85 -15.70 7.73
N PHE A 120 16.47 -14.58 7.08
CA PHE A 120 15.06 -14.25 6.83
C PHE A 120 14.51 -14.91 5.56
N ALA A 121 15.34 -15.15 4.55
CA ALA A 121 14.96 -15.88 3.33
C ALA A 121 14.57 -17.36 3.60
N GLY A 122 14.94 -17.93 4.75
CA GLY A 122 14.56 -19.28 5.17
C GLY A 122 13.12 -19.42 5.70
N ARG A 123 12.39 -18.32 5.94
CA ARG A 123 10.94 -18.35 6.15
C ARG A 123 10.27 -18.02 4.81
N GLY A 124 9.93 -19.06 4.06
CA GLY A 124 9.51 -19.01 2.65
C GLY A 124 8.22 -18.29 2.30
N ASP A 125 7.77 -17.29 3.07
CA ASP A 125 6.46 -16.64 2.87
C ASP A 125 6.53 -15.26 2.18
N MET A 126 7.73 -14.70 1.93
CA MET A 126 7.87 -13.41 1.26
C MET A 126 9.00 -13.41 0.23
N ASN A 127 8.67 -13.75 -1.02
CA ASN A 127 9.50 -13.52 -2.21
C ASN A 127 9.59 -12.02 -2.55
N VAL A 128 10.05 -11.21 -1.61
CA VAL A 128 10.30 -9.77 -1.81
C VAL A 128 11.80 -9.59 -2.02
N THR A 129 12.19 -8.74 -2.97
CA THR A 129 13.59 -8.29 -3.07
C THR A 129 14.01 -7.64 -1.75
N LEU A 130 14.98 -8.22 -1.03
CA LEU A 130 15.49 -7.73 0.25
C LEU A 130 16.96 -7.30 0.13
N GLY A 131 17.41 -6.47 1.07
CA GLY A 131 18.81 -6.05 1.20
C GLY A 131 19.30 -5.09 0.11
N ILE A 132 20.58 -5.23 -0.27
CA ILE A 132 21.24 -4.36 -1.26
C ILE A 132 20.51 -4.32 -2.62
N PRO A 133 20.01 -5.44 -3.19
CA PRO A 133 19.25 -5.39 -4.44
C PRO A 133 18.06 -4.43 -4.40
N ARG A 134 17.32 -4.39 -3.28
CA ARG A 134 16.18 -3.49 -3.10
C ARG A 134 16.61 -2.04 -2.94
N LEU A 135 17.68 -1.79 -2.18
CA LEU A 135 18.26 -0.46 -2.04
C LEU A 135 18.73 0.10 -3.39
N ARG A 136 19.35 -0.71 -4.24
CA ARG A 136 19.75 -0.32 -5.59
C ARG A 136 18.55 0.07 -6.44
N GLU A 137 17.47 -0.71 -6.41
CA GLU A 137 16.25 -0.42 -7.18
C GLU A 137 15.62 0.92 -6.78
N ILE A 138 15.63 1.25 -5.48
CA ILE A 138 15.03 2.48 -4.94
C ILE A 138 15.93 3.69 -5.17
N LEU A 139 17.20 3.60 -4.78
CA LEU A 139 18.10 4.76 -4.70
C LEU A 139 18.93 4.98 -5.96
N MET A 140 19.41 3.92 -6.60
CA MET A 140 20.39 4.05 -7.69
C MET A 140 19.73 4.09 -9.07
N THR A 141 18.79 3.19 -9.33
CA THR A 141 18.18 3.06 -10.66
C THR A 141 16.80 3.70 -10.77
N ALA A 142 16.14 3.97 -9.63
CA ALA A 142 14.76 4.47 -9.58
C ALA A 142 13.85 3.73 -10.58
N SER A 143 13.93 2.38 -10.55
CA SER A 143 13.38 1.56 -11.63
C SER A 143 11.86 1.70 -11.73
N ALA A 144 11.36 2.07 -12.92
CA ALA A 144 9.92 2.11 -13.20
C ALA A 144 9.26 0.72 -13.13
N LYS A 145 10.03 -0.35 -13.38
CA LYS A 145 9.56 -1.75 -13.29
C LYS A 145 10.33 -2.46 -12.20
N LEU A 146 9.70 -2.61 -11.04
CA LEU A 146 10.23 -3.38 -9.92
C LEU A 146 10.16 -4.88 -10.22
N LYS A 147 11.13 -5.66 -9.72
CA LYS A 147 11.13 -7.13 -9.90
C LYS A 147 9.99 -7.80 -9.15
N THR A 148 9.72 -7.36 -7.93
CA THR A 148 8.65 -7.90 -7.07
C THR A 148 7.77 -6.75 -6.57
N PRO A 149 6.86 -6.20 -7.39
CA PRO A 149 5.95 -5.15 -6.96
C PRO A 149 4.92 -5.71 -5.97
N SER A 150 4.67 -4.98 -4.88
CA SER A 150 3.66 -5.31 -3.87
C SER A 150 2.69 -4.14 -3.67
N MET A 151 1.48 -4.43 -3.22
CA MET A 151 0.44 -3.44 -2.93
C MET A 151 -0.30 -3.84 -1.66
N ASP A 152 -0.36 -2.92 -0.70
CA ASP A 152 -1.14 -3.09 0.52
C ASP A 152 -2.52 -2.46 0.36
N ILE A 153 -3.57 -3.23 0.66
CA ILE A 153 -4.96 -2.81 0.51
C ILE A 153 -5.59 -2.68 1.90
N PRO A 154 -5.71 -1.47 2.46
CA PRO A 154 -6.36 -1.27 3.75
C PRO A 154 -7.87 -1.48 3.63
N PHE A 155 -8.46 -2.15 4.61
CA PHE A 155 -9.90 -2.31 4.71
C PHE A 155 -10.50 -1.25 5.64
N ARG A 156 -11.75 -0.86 5.37
CA ARG A 156 -12.48 0.04 6.28
C ARG A 156 -12.89 -0.70 7.56
N ASN A 157 -12.87 0.02 8.68
CA ASN A 157 -13.16 -0.52 10.01
C ASN A 157 -14.64 -0.87 10.24
N ASP A 158 -15.55 -0.37 9.40
CA ASP A 158 -17.01 -0.54 9.52
C ASP A 158 -17.54 -1.82 8.85
N ILE A 159 -16.65 -2.66 8.33
CA ILE A 159 -17.03 -3.86 7.59
C ILE A 159 -17.24 -5.03 8.57
N PRO A 160 -18.48 -5.53 8.77
CA PRO A 160 -18.71 -6.73 9.57
C PRO A 160 -18.13 -7.96 8.86
N ASP A 161 -17.63 -8.92 9.63
CA ASP A 161 -16.99 -10.16 9.15
C ASP A 161 -15.83 -9.90 8.17
N LEU A 162 -14.92 -8.99 8.54
CA LEU A 162 -13.79 -8.57 7.71
C LEU A 162 -13.00 -9.76 7.13
N ASN A 163 -12.61 -10.73 7.95
CA ASN A 163 -11.79 -11.87 7.52
C ASN A 163 -12.45 -12.67 6.39
N LYS A 164 -13.76 -12.91 6.46
CA LYS A 164 -14.50 -13.65 5.42
C LYS A 164 -14.58 -12.85 4.11
N LYS A 165 -14.78 -11.54 4.20
CA LYS A 165 -14.84 -10.65 3.03
C LYS A 165 -13.47 -10.44 2.40
N ALA A 166 -12.43 -10.32 3.21
CA ALA A 166 -11.05 -10.24 2.76
C ALA A 166 -10.66 -11.51 1.99
N GLU A 167 -11.02 -12.68 2.50
CA GLU A 167 -10.73 -13.96 1.83
C GLU A 167 -11.49 -14.11 0.49
N ARG A 168 -12.75 -13.68 0.45
CA ARG A 168 -13.51 -13.63 -0.82
C ARG A 168 -12.88 -12.65 -1.83
N LEU A 169 -12.38 -11.51 -1.36
CA LEU A 169 -11.68 -10.55 -2.20
C LEU A 169 -10.37 -11.13 -2.73
N ARG A 170 -9.60 -11.82 -1.87
CA ARG A 170 -8.38 -12.54 -2.24
C ARG A 170 -8.64 -13.54 -3.36
N GLN A 171 -9.66 -14.38 -3.22
CA GLN A 171 -10.06 -15.36 -4.24
C GLN A 171 -10.48 -14.72 -5.57
N LYS A 172 -11.06 -13.50 -5.53
CA LYS A 172 -11.52 -12.77 -6.72
C LYS A 172 -10.38 -12.03 -7.43
N MET A 173 -9.39 -11.55 -6.68
CA MET A 173 -8.22 -10.86 -7.21
C MET A 173 -7.14 -11.82 -7.70
N ASN A 174 -7.15 -13.07 -7.21
CA ASN A 174 -6.18 -14.06 -7.63
C ASN A 174 -6.33 -14.38 -9.12
N ARG A 175 -5.22 -14.29 -9.87
CA ARG A 175 -5.19 -14.67 -11.27
C ARG A 175 -5.31 -16.20 -11.36
N VAL A 176 -6.20 -16.67 -12.22
CA VAL A 176 -6.39 -18.10 -12.47
C VAL A 176 -6.02 -18.37 -13.91
N THR A 177 -5.16 -19.36 -14.12
CA THR A 177 -4.78 -19.85 -15.44
C THR A 177 -5.54 -21.15 -15.76
N VAL A 178 -5.61 -21.52 -17.04
CA VAL A 178 -6.24 -22.80 -17.44
C VAL A 178 -5.53 -23.98 -16.79
N SER A 179 -4.22 -23.90 -16.58
CA SER A 179 -3.44 -24.96 -15.93
C SER A 179 -3.90 -25.23 -14.49
N ASP A 180 -4.39 -24.22 -13.78
CA ASP A 180 -4.77 -24.34 -12.37
C ASP A 180 -6.09 -25.12 -12.16
N VAL A 181 -6.90 -25.24 -13.23
CA VAL A 181 -8.23 -25.89 -13.20
C VAL A 181 -8.29 -27.17 -14.06
N LEU A 182 -7.19 -27.50 -14.73
CA LEU A 182 -7.08 -28.60 -15.67
C LEU A 182 -6.53 -29.84 -14.94
N GLU A 183 -7.19 -30.98 -15.12
CA GLU A 183 -6.78 -32.26 -14.54
C GLU A 183 -5.80 -32.97 -15.48
N LYS A 184 -6.19 -33.15 -16.74
CA LYS A 184 -5.36 -33.78 -17.77
C LYS A 184 -5.80 -33.40 -19.17
N ILE A 185 -4.88 -33.54 -20.12
CA ILE A 185 -5.15 -33.44 -21.55
C ILE A 185 -4.78 -34.77 -22.18
N GLU A 186 -5.74 -35.41 -22.82
CA GLU A 186 -5.52 -36.63 -23.61
C GLU A 186 -5.47 -36.22 -25.09
N VAL A 187 -4.35 -36.51 -25.77
CA VAL A 187 -4.17 -36.21 -27.19
C VAL A 187 -4.04 -37.52 -27.95
N GLN A 188 -4.95 -37.73 -28.90
CA GLN A 188 -4.97 -38.88 -29.78
C GLN A 188 -4.72 -38.41 -31.22
N CYS A 189 -3.71 -38.97 -31.87
CA CYS A 189 -3.35 -38.64 -33.24
C CYS A 189 -3.58 -39.86 -34.13
N GLU A 190 -4.44 -39.71 -35.13
CA GLU A 190 -4.76 -40.74 -36.10
C GLU A 190 -4.48 -40.20 -37.51
N ILE A 191 -3.88 -41.03 -38.37
CA ILE A 191 -3.76 -40.69 -39.79
C ILE A 191 -5.00 -41.21 -40.48
N ALA A 192 -5.90 -40.31 -40.89
CA ALA A 192 -7.07 -40.66 -41.68
C ALA A 192 -6.67 -40.69 -43.16
N THR A 193 -6.80 -41.85 -43.80
CA THR A 193 -6.38 -42.05 -45.20
C THR A 193 -7.51 -41.80 -46.22
N ASN A 194 -8.77 -41.81 -45.80
CA ASN A 194 -9.95 -41.62 -46.66
C ASN A 194 -10.79 -40.41 -46.22
N PRO A 195 -11.22 -39.50 -47.11
CA PRO A 195 -10.96 -39.43 -48.56
C PRO A 195 -9.62 -38.76 -48.95
N ASN A 196 -8.94 -38.05 -48.04
CA ASN A 196 -7.60 -37.48 -48.24
C ASN A 196 -6.73 -37.80 -47.02
N ARG A 197 -5.42 -38.01 -47.22
CA ARG A 197 -4.47 -38.25 -46.12
C ARG A 197 -4.36 -37.01 -45.23
N GLN A 198 -4.96 -37.08 -44.04
CA GLN A 198 -4.95 -36.00 -43.06
C GLN A 198 -4.54 -36.54 -41.68
N LEU A 199 -3.77 -35.75 -40.94
CA LEU A 199 -3.52 -36.01 -39.53
C LEU A 199 -4.72 -35.49 -38.72
N LYS A 200 -5.49 -36.41 -38.16
CA LYS A 200 -6.60 -36.11 -37.25
C LYS A 200 -6.08 -36.13 -35.83
N THR A 201 -6.10 -34.98 -35.17
CA THR A 201 -5.73 -34.85 -33.76
C THR A 201 -6.96 -34.57 -32.92
N VAL A 202 -7.29 -35.48 -32.00
CA VAL A 202 -8.38 -35.32 -31.03
C VAL A 202 -7.76 -34.97 -29.68
N MET A 203 -8.08 -33.78 -29.16
CA MET A 203 -7.63 -33.32 -27.86
C MET A 203 -8.80 -33.30 -26.88
N LYS A 204 -8.73 -34.07 -25.80
CA LYS A 204 -9.73 -34.12 -24.74
C LYS A 204 -9.17 -33.47 -23.48
N PHE A 205 -9.79 -32.36 -23.09
CA PHE A 205 -9.45 -31.62 -21.88
C PHE A 205 -10.35 -32.08 -20.74
N SER A 206 -9.77 -32.68 -19.70
CA SER A 206 -10.45 -33.01 -18.45
C SER A 206 -10.16 -31.94 -17.43
N PHE A 207 -11.21 -31.33 -16.88
CA PHE A 207 -11.10 -30.29 -15.85
C PHE A 207 -11.41 -30.85 -14.47
N LEU A 208 -10.79 -30.27 -13.44
CA LEU A 208 -11.06 -30.62 -12.06
C LEU A 208 -12.53 -30.33 -11.70
N PRO A 209 -13.16 -31.13 -10.82
CA PRO A 209 -14.46 -30.81 -10.26
C PRO A 209 -14.47 -29.48 -9.50
N HIS A 210 -15.57 -28.73 -9.59
CA HIS A 210 -15.71 -27.41 -8.94
C HIS A 210 -15.49 -27.45 -7.42
N SER A 211 -15.80 -28.58 -6.77
CA SER A 211 -15.59 -28.79 -5.34
C SER A 211 -14.13 -28.66 -4.90
N GLN A 212 -13.18 -28.97 -5.79
CA GLN A 212 -11.75 -29.01 -5.47
C GLN A 212 -11.09 -27.63 -5.50
N TYR A 213 -11.55 -26.74 -6.38
CA TYR A 213 -10.91 -25.43 -6.56
C TYR A 213 -11.73 -24.23 -6.07
N LYS A 214 -13.01 -24.42 -5.70
CA LYS A 214 -13.89 -23.34 -5.19
C LYS A 214 -13.36 -22.59 -3.96
N THR A 215 -12.47 -23.21 -3.19
CA THR A 215 -11.87 -22.63 -1.98
C THR A 215 -10.69 -21.73 -2.29
N GLN A 216 -10.04 -21.91 -3.44
CA GLN A 216 -8.86 -21.16 -3.84
C GLN A 216 -9.19 -20.11 -4.91
N TYR A 217 -10.13 -20.43 -5.81
CA TYR A 217 -10.46 -19.62 -6.98
C TYR A 217 -11.96 -19.29 -7.01
N ALA A 218 -12.28 -18.04 -7.35
CA ALA A 218 -13.67 -17.56 -7.46
C ALA A 218 -14.33 -17.90 -8.83
N VAL A 219 -13.71 -18.76 -9.64
CA VAL A 219 -14.13 -19.04 -11.03
C VAL A 219 -15.20 -20.13 -11.07
N LYS A 220 -16.18 -19.99 -11.97
CA LYS A 220 -17.22 -21.00 -12.23
C LYS A 220 -16.92 -21.82 -13.50
N PRO A 221 -17.38 -23.08 -13.61
CA PRO A 221 -17.18 -23.91 -14.81
C PRO A 221 -17.63 -23.24 -16.12
N ALA A 222 -18.76 -22.52 -16.11
CA ALA A 222 -19.25 -21.79 -17.28
C ALA A 222 -18.29 -20.68 -17.75
N GLN A 223 -17.56 -20.04 -16.83
CA GLN A 223 -16.56 -19.03 -17.15
C GLN A 223 -15.31 -19.67 -17.77
N ILE A 224 -14.90 -20.83 -17.26
CA ILE A 224 -13.78 -21.61 -17.82
C ILE A 224 -14.10 -21.99 -19.26
N MET A 225 -15.27 -22.56 -19.52
CA MET A 225 -15.68 -22.94 -20.88
C MET A 225 -15.76 -21.73 -21.82
N LYS A 226 -16.27 -20.59 -21.34
CA LYS A 226 -16.30 -19.34 -22.12
C LYS A 226 -14.90 -18.83 -22.46
N HIS A 227 -13.95 -18.91 -21.52
CA HIS A 227 -12.57 -18.53 -21.74
C HIS A 227 -11.86 -19.49 -22.71
N MET A 228 -12.09 -20.79 -22.56
CA MET A 228 -11.58 -21.82 -23.47
C MET A 228 -12.01 -21.55 -24.92
N GLN A 229 -13.31 -21.29 -25.11
CA GLN A 229 -13.89 -21.03 -26.44
C GLN A 229 -13.36 -19.74 -27.07
N LYS A 230 -13.26 -18.64 -26.30
CA LYS A 230 -12.97 -17.31 -26.86
C LYS A 230 -11.48 -17.01 -26.99
N GLN A 231 -10.68 -17.41 -26.02
CA GLN A 231 -9.27 -17.01 -25.92
C GLN A 231 -8.35 -18.20 -26.14
N PHE A 232 -8.47 -19.26 -25.32
CA PHE A 232 -7.51 -20.37 -25.35
C PHE A 232 -7.41 -21.06 -26.71
N PHE A 233 -8.55 -21.48 -27.31
CA PHE A 233 -8.49 -22.17 -28.60
C PHE A 233 -8.00 -21.25 -29.73
N THR A 234 -8.36 -19.97 -29.70
CA THR A 234 -7.87 -18.97 -30.65
C THR A 234 -6.35 -18.85 -30.60
N GLU A 235 -5.79 -18.75 -29.39
CA GLU A 235 -4.34 -18.70 -29.18
C GLU A 235 -3.66 -20.02 -29.57
N MET A 236 -4.22 -21.16 -29.15
CA MET A 236 -3.71 -22.49 -29.46
C MET A 236 -3.64 -22.73 -30.98
N PHE A 237 -4.72 -22.47 -31.71
CA PHE A 237 -4.73 -22.63 -33.17
C PHE A 237 -3.81 -21.63 -33.86
N SER A 238 -3.65 -20.41 -33.32
CA SER A 238 -2.66 -19.47 -33.83
C SER A 238 -1.23 -19.99 -33.66
N VAL A 239 -0.90 -20.69 -32.57
CA VAL A 239 0.43 -21.28 -32.35
C VAL A 239 0.65 -22.47 -33.29
N ILE A 240 -0.35 -23.34 -33.45
CA ILE A 240 -0.27 -24.48 -34.37
C ILE A 240 -0.01 -24.00 -35.80
N ARG A 241 -0.72 -22.96 -36.26
CA ARG A 241 -0.50 -22.36 -37.59
C ARG A 241 0.87 -21.72 -37.78
N LYS A 242 1.54 -21.28 -36.70
CA LYS A 242 2.90 -20.73 -36.78
C LYS A 242 3.97 -21.83 -36.85
N GLN A 243 3.65 -23.03 -36.37
CA GLN A 243 4.58 -24.17 -36.34
C GLN A 243 4.41 -25.11 -37.55
N ALA A 244 3.25 -25.08 -38.21
CA ALA A 244 2.97 -25.79 -39.46
C ALA A 244 3.50 -24.99 -40.66
#